data_AF-A0A9P3CIK7-F1
#
_entry.id   AF-A0A9P3CIK7-F1
#
_cell.length_a   1.000
_cell.length_b   1.000
_cell.length_c   1.000
_cell.angle_alpha   90.00
_cell.angle_beta   90.00
_cell.angle_gamma   90.00
#
_symmetry.space_group_name_H-M   'P 1'
#
loop_
_entity.id
_entity.type
_entity.pdbx_description
1 polymer ?
#
loop_
_entity_poly.entity_id
_entity_poly.type
_entity_poly.pdbx_seq_one_letter_code
_entity_poly.pdbx_strand_id
1 'polypeptide(L)'
;MPTAISKSFHMLPKTSTTHQKQRPEELTSSTATKMSPNTPTTMSPSNPSDSTTTNATSNTLTLRDRIQSLPQELYDEIYSLTFTASPSIHLFHLSYLFSTPLASTLSPYNHNPITQNLAFPHLLHVDRHSRNKYAKSFYGDQKSIFIVCSTIMLESVIGTMDKQHVEILKNGNGKVFLRDVMGDEFDEDTRKDVEAMTHGVYGEVEVVLVGLEEVLEREFGEQQ
;
A
#
# COMPACT_ATOMS: atom_id res chain seq x y z
N MET A 1 11.03 61.76 -20.86
CA MET A 1 10.26 61.36 -22.05
C MET A 1 10.28 59.84 -22.14
N PRO A 2 9.30 59.11 -21.60
CA PRO A 2 9.25 57.66 -21.72
C PRO A 2 8.36 57.25 -22.91
N THR A 3 8.93 56.46 -23.81
CA THR A 3 8.28 55.90 -25.00
C THR A 3 7.47 54.66 -24.62
N ALA A 4 6.15 54.73 -24.75
CA ALA A 4 5.24 53.60 -24.54
C ALA A 4 5.25 52.68 -25.78
N ILE A 5 5.54 51.40 -25.57
CA ILE A 5 5.42 50.36 -26.61
C ILE A 5 4.14 49.57 -26.32
N SER A 6 3.12 49.83 -27.14
CA SER A 6 1.86 49.07 -27.19
C SER A 6 2.07 47.81 -28.03
N LYS A 7 1.83 46.63 -27.45
CA LYS A 7 1.77 45.35 -28.18
C LYS A 7 0.35 44.79 -28.11
N SER A 8 -0.29 44.83 -29.25
CA SER A 8 -1.59 44.25 -29.57
C SER A 8 -1.54 42.72 -29.62
N PHE A 9 -2.38 42.06 -28.82
CA PHE A 9 -2.62 40.63 -28.85
C PHE A 9 -3.67 40.30 -29.93
N HIS A 10 -3.30 39.46 -30.89
CA HIS A 10 -4.23 38.85 -31.84
C HIS A 10 -4.82 37.57 -31.23
N MET A 11 -6.14 37.57 -31.00
CA MET A 11 -6.91 36.35 -30.75
C MET A 11 -7.11 35.59 -32.07
N LEU A 12 -6.90 34.27 -32.04
CA LEU A 12 -7.39 33.34 -33.05
C LEU A 12 -8.26 32.25 -32.41
N PRO A 13 -9.21 31.68 -33.17
CA PRO A 13 -10.44 31.11 -32.62
C PRO A 13 -10.35 29.66 -32.17
N LYS A 14 -11.22 29.32 -31.20
CA LYS A 14 -11.48 27.98 -30.68
C LYS A 14 -12.21 27.13 -31.72
N THR A 15 -11.66 25.98 -32.10
CA THR A 15 -12.39 24.93 -32.81
C THR A 15 -13.01 23.96 -31.82
N SER A 16 -14.34 23.86 -31.83
CA SER A 16 -15.11 22.89 -31.06
C SER A 16 -15.37 21.68 -31.95
N THR A 17 -14.83 20.51 -31.59
CA THR A 17 -15.13 19.25 -32.29
C THR A 17 -16.05 18.41 -31.42
N THR A 18 -17.33 18.46 -31.73
CA THR A 18 -18.39 17.57 -31.24
C THR A 18 -18.24 16.22 -31.94
N HIS A 19 -17.87 15.16 -31.22
CA HIS A 19 -17.99 13.79 -31.72
C HIS A 19 -19.16 13.06 -31.07
N GLN A 20 -20.08 12.65 -31.95
CA GLN A 20 -21.29 11.89 -31.70
C GLN A 20 -21.01 10.48 -31.17
N LYS A 21 -21.80 10.17 -30.15
CA LYS A 21 -22.27 8.87 -29.66
C LYS A 21 -22.73 7.93 -30.78
N GLN A 22 -22.13 6.73 -30.88
CA GLN A 22 -22.78 5.55 -31.45
C GLN A 22 -22.45 4.29 -30.63
N ARG A 23 -23.53 3.62 -30.22
CA ARG A 23 -23.62 2.32 -29.55
C ARG A 23 -24.05 1.29 -30.59
N PRO A 24 -23.40 0.13 -30.68
CA PRO A 24 -24.04 -1.10 -31.18
C PRO A 24 -24.06 -2.13 -30.04
N GLU A 25 -25.24 -2.52 -29.55
CA GLU A 25 -26.03 -3.67 -29.99
C GLU A 25 -25.38 -5.02 -29.65
N GLU A 26 -26.03 -5.69 -28.69
CA GLU A 26 -25.83 -7.08 -28.31
C GLU A 26 -26.12 -8.00 -29.50
N LEU A 27 -25.22 -8.96 -29.74
CA LEU A 27 -25.54 -10.16 -30.50
C LEU A 27 -25.13 -11.38 -29.69
N THR A 28 -26.13 -11.98 -29.06
CA THR A 28 -26.12 -13.35 -28.59
C THR A 28 -25.97 -14.30 -29.76
N SER A 29 -24.96 -15.18 -29.73
CA SER A 29 -25.01 -16.42 -30.52
C SER A 29 -24.30 -17.55 -29.80
N SER A 30 -25.11 -18.52 -29.40
CA SER A 30 -24.72 -19.85 -28.96
C SER A 30 -23.93 -20.60 -30.02
N THR A 31 -22.85 -21.27 -29.64
CA THR A 31 -22.42 -22.48 -30.33
C THR A 31 -21.88 -23.47 -29.31
N ALA A 32 -22.70 -24.48 -29.02
CA ALA A 32 -22.33 -25.63 -28.22
C ALA A 32 -21.52 -26.59 -29.09
N THR A 33 -20.22 -26.72 -28.80
CA THR A 33 -19.36 -27.76 -29.38
C THR A 33 -19.16 -28.87 -28.34
N LYS A 34 -19.86 -29.99 -28.57
CA LYS A 34 -19.61 -31.29 -27.95
C LYS A 34 -18.30 -31.87 -28.51
N MET A 35 -17.28 -32.06 -27.67
CA MET A 35 -16.17 -33.02 -27.84
C MET A 35 -15.68 -33.38 -26.43
N SER A 36 -15.97 -34.56 -25.88
CA SER A 36 -15.24 -35.85 -25.97
C SER A 36 -14.61 -36.16 -24.59
N PRO A 37 -14.91 -37.29 -23.95
CA PRO A 37 -14.44 -37.59 -22.61
C PRO A 37 -13.00 -38.10 -22.63
N ASN A 38 -12.07 -37.30 -22.12
CA ASN A 38 -10.72 -37.77 -21.82
C ASN A 38 -10.74 -38.53 -20.49
N THR A 39 -10.43 -39.82 -20.57
CA THR A 39 -10.21 -40.73 -19.45
C THR A 39 -9.04 -40.23 -18.58
N PRO A 40 -9.16 -40.16 -17.26
CA PRO A 40 -8.02 -39.90 -16.39
C PRO A 40 -7.17 -41.16 -16.27
N THR A 41 -5.96 -41.13 -16.81
CA THR A 41 -4.92 -42.11 -16.52
C THR A 41 -4.46 -41.92 -15.08
N THR A 42 -4.85 -42.86 -14.21
CA THR A 42 -4.33 -43.01 -12.85
C THR A 42 -2.83 -43.31 -12.91
N MET A 43 -2.01 -42.28 -12.69
CA MET A 43 -0.58 -42.46 -12.41
C MET A 43 -0.42 -42.70 -10.91
N SER A 44 -0.08 -43.93 -10.53
CA SER A 44 0.35 -44.28 -9.18
C SER A 44 1.61 -43.47 -8.82
N PRO A 45 1.65 -42.74 -7.69
CA PRO A 45 2.90 -42.20 -7.19
C PRO A 45 3.69 -43.31 -6.50
N SER A 46 4.80 -43.68 -7.11
CA SER A 46 5.86 -44.45 -6.47
C SER A 46 6.49 -43.59 -5.37
N ASN A 47 6.23 -43.94 -4.11
CA ASN A 47 6.87 -43.35 -2.93
C ASN A 47 8.39 -43.62 -2.93
N PRO A 48 9.25 -42.58 -2.82
CA PRO A 48 10.55 -42.72 -2.22
C PRO A 48 10.47 -42.37 -0.73
N SER A 49 10.52 -43.41 0.10
CA SER A 49 11.07 -43.48 1.46
C SER A 49 11.32 -42.16 2.19
N ASP A 50 10.25 -41.68 2.82
CA ASP A 50 10.22 -40.59 3.79
C ASP A 50 10.81 -41.09 5.13
N SER A 51 12.03 -40.66 5.48
CA SER A 51 12.66 -40.95 6.78
C SER A 51 12.95 -39.71 7.61
N THR A 52 12.40 -38.56 7.22
CA THR A 52 12.58 -37.28 7.93
C THR A 52 11.30 -36.79 8.64
N THR A 53 10.18 -37.49 8.46
CA THR A 53 8.82 -36.98 8.77
C THR A 53 8.40 -37.18 10.24
N THR A 54 8.99 -38.14 10.95
CA THR A 54 8.59 -38.51 12.33
C THR A 54 8.99 -37.48 13.39
N ASN A 55 10.10 -36.75 13.21
CA ASN A 55 10.54 -35.75 14.19
C ASN A 55 9.76 -34.42 14.06
N ALA A 56 9.39 -34.01 12.84
CA ALA A 56 8.67 -32.77 12.61
C ALA A 56 7.23 -32.82 13.14
N THR A 57 6.53 -33.95 12.97
CA THR A 57 5.16 -34.14 13.48
C THR A 57 5.12 -34.15 15.01
N SER A 58 6.09 -34.80 15.67
CA SER A 58 6.24 -34.80 17.13
C SER A 58 6.44 -33.38 17.69
N ASN A 59 7.25 -32.57 17.03
CA ASN A 59 7.50 -31.18 17.45
C ASN A 59 6.26 -30.28 17.28
N THR A 60 5.45 -30.51 16.24
CA THR A 60 4.23 -29.72 16.01
C THR A 60 3.13 -30.03 17.03
N LEU A 61 2.96 -31.30 17.41
CA LEU A 61 1.98 -31.73 18.41
C LEU A 61 2.37 -31.20 19.80
N THR A 62 3.64 -31.38 20.18
CA THR A 62 4.14 -30.86 21.47
C THR A 62 4.05 -29.34 21.56
N LEU A 63 4.27 -28.60 20.46
CA LEU A 63 4.04 -27.16 20.42
C LEU A 63 2.56 -26.80 20.59
N ARG A 64 1.66 -27.48 19.88
CA ARG A 64 0.21 -27.26 20.00
C ARG A 64 -0.26 -27.48 21.44
N ASP A 65 0.15 -28.58 22.06
CA ASP A 65 -0.23 -28.90 23.44
C ASP A 65 0.26 -27.84 24.42
N ARG A 66 1.50 -27.36 24.23
CA ARG A 66 2.05 -26.27 25.05
C ARG A 66 1.29 -24.97 24.87
N ILE A 67 0.95 -24.58 23.64
CA ILE A 67 0.17 -23.37 23.35
C ILE A 67 -1.24 -23.48 23.97
N GLN A 68 -1.87 -24.65 23.90
CA GLN A 68 -3.20 -24.89 24.49
C GLN A 68 -3.18 -24.92 26.02
N SER A 69 -2.04 -25.24 26.64
CA SER A 69 -1.87 -25.20 28.10
C SER A 69 -1.58 -23.81 28.67
N LEU A 70 -1.40 -22.79 27.81
CA LEU A 70 -1.14 -21.43 28.27
C LEU A 70 -2.38 -20.85 28.97
N PRO A 71 -2.19 -20.07 30.04
CA PRO A 71 -3.22 -19.14 30.51
C PRO A 71 -3.73 -18.27 29.36
N GLN A 72 -5.05 -18.03 29.31
CA GLN A 72 -5.69 -17.29 28.23
C GLN A 72 -5.04 -15.91 27.99
N GLU A 73 -4.66 -15.21 29.06
CA GLU A 73 -3.99 -13.91 29.01
C GLU A 73 -2.69 -13.97 28.18
N LEU A 74 -1.86 -15.00 28.40
CA LEU A 74 -0.61 -15.17 27.66
C LEU A 74 -0.87 -15.57 26.21
N TYR A 75 -1.90 -16.38 25.96
CA TYR A 75 -2.31 -16.71 24.59
C TYR A 75 -2.73 -15.44 23.83
N ASP A 76 -3.59 -14.61 24.45
CA ASP A 76 -4.08 -13.38 23.85
C ASP A 76 -2.95 -12.38 23.59
N GLU A 77 -1.98 -12.28 24.51
CA GLU A 77 -0.78 -11.46 24.34
C GLU A 77 0.07 -11.94 23.16
N ILE A 78 0.42 -13.22 23.10
CA ILE A 78 1.20 -13.80 21.98
C ILE A 78 0.45 -13.63 20.67
N TYR A 79 -0.86 -13.89 20.65
CA TYR A 79 -1.71 -13.69 19.49
C TYR A 79 -1.69 -12.23 19.04
N SER A 80 -1.80 -11.30 19.99
CA SER A 80 -1.72 -9.87 19.70
C SER A 80 -0.38 -9.47 19.12
N LEU A 81 0.73 -9.91 19.71
CA LEU A 81 2.08 -9.62 19.23
C LEU A 81 2.35 -10.22 17.85
N THR A 82 1.78 -11.40 17.56
CA THR A 82 2.02 -12.11 16.28
C THR A 82 1.21 -11.51 15.13
N PHE A 83 -0.01 -11.06 15.40
CA PHE A 83 -0.96 -10.60 14.38
C PHE A 83 -1.21 -9.09 14.38
N THR A 84 -0.36 -8.34 15.06
CA THR A 84 -0.29 -6.88 14.98
C THR A 84 0.99 -6.53 14.24
N ALA A 85 0.91 -5.67 13.24
CA ALA A 85 2.08 -5.15 12.55
C ALA A 85 2.91 -4.30 13.51
N SER A 86 4.23 -4.42 13.44
CA SER A 86 5.12 -3.50 14.14
C SER A 86 5.01 -2.09 13.55
N PRO A 87 5.13 -1.04 14.37
CA PRO A 87 5.33 0.33 13.89
C PRO A 87 6.44 0.38 12.85
N SER A 88 6.19 1.05 11.73
CA SER A 88 7.15 1.13 10.63
C SER A 88 6.91 2.33 9.73
N ILE A 89 7.98 2.70 9.02
CA ILE A 89 7.94 3.77 8.03
C ILE A 89 8.03 3.11 6.66
N HIS A 90 7.03 3.36 5.81
CA HIS A 90 6.94 2.83 4.45
C HIS A 90 7.24 3.95 3.46
N LEU A 91 8.43 3.92 2.85
CA LEU A 91 8.85 4.91 1.87
C LEU A 91 8.65 4.38 0.44
N PHE A 92 7.77 5.03 -0.31
CA PHE A 92 7.52 4.75 -1.73
C PHE A 92 8.12 5.87 -2.56
N HIS A 93 9.05 5.54 -3.44
CA HIS A 93 9.70 6.47 -4.34
C HIS A 93 9.98 5.82 -5.69
N LEU A 94 10.21 6.63 -6.71
CA LEU A 94 10.52 6.13 -8.05
C LEU A 94 11.90 5.44 -8.05
N SER A 95 11.93 4.15 -8.35
CA SER A 95 13.11 3.28 -8.20
C SER A 95 14.32 3.68 -9.05
N TYR A 96 14.13 4.49 -10.09
CA TYR A 96 15.22 5.02 -10.91
C TYR A 96 15.96 6.18 -10.22
N LEU A 97 15.43 6.70 -9.11
CA LEU A 97 16.11 7.66 -8.25
C LEU A 97 16.92 6.87 -7.25
N PHE A 98 18.20 6.67 -7.55
CA PHE A 98 19.13 5.80 -6.81
C PHE A 98 19.29 6.13 -5.32
N SER A 99 18.85 7.31 -4.89
CA SER A 99 18.75 7.71 -3.49
C SER A 99 17.91 8.97 -3.42
N THR A 100 16.81 8.97 -2.67
CA THR A 100 16.15 10.22 -2.29
C THR A 100 16.88 10.78 -1.06
N PRO A 101 17.20 12.09 -1.03
CA PRO A 101 17.72 12.75 0.16
C PRO A 101 16.95 12.39 1.45
N LEU A 102 15.63 12.21 1.32
CA LEU A 102 14.74 11.76 2.38
C LEU A 102 15.18 10.47 3.07
N ALA A 103 15.72 9.48 2.36
CA ALA A 103 16.22 8.27 2.98
C ALA A 103 17.35 8.55 3.99
N SER A 104 18.15 9.60 3.74
CA SER A 104 19.19 10.04 4.68
C SER A 104 18.58 10.78 5.87
N THR A 105 17.54 11.58 5.67
CA THR A 105 16.77 12.23 6.74
C THR A 105 16.09 11.23 7.66
N LEU A 106 15.75 10.04 7.15
CA LEU A 106 15.16 8.98 7.96
C LEU A 106 16.19 8.17 8.77
N SER A 107 17.50 8.33 8.51
CA SER A 107 18.55 7.56 9.19
C SER A 107 18.63 7.73 10.71
N PRO A 108 18.23 8.86 11.34
CA PRO A 108 18.18 8.94 12.80
C PRO A 108 17.15 7.99 13.43
N TYR A 109 16.15 7.55 12.67
CA TYR A 109 15.05 6.71 13.14
C TYR A 109 15.30 5.20 12.95
N ASN A 110 16.57 4.80 12.84
CA ASN A 110 17.03 3.41 12.56
C ASN A 110 16.50 2.33 13.51
N HIS A 111 15.90 2.71 14.64
CA HIS A 111 15.26 1.76 15.56
C HIS A 111 14.00 1.13 14.97
N ASN A 112 13.36 1.78 13.98
CA ASN A 112 12.18 1.25 13.31
C ASN A 112 12.52 0.72 11.93
N PRO A 113 11.87 -0.37 11.50
CA PRO A 113 12.08 -0.91 10.16
C PRO A 113 11.56 0.09 9.13
N ILE A 114 12.47 0.81 8.49
CA ILE A 114 12.18 1.59 7.29
C ILE A 114 12.13 0.60 6.12
N THR A 115 10.98 0.52 5.48
CA THR A 115 10.78 -0.32 4.30
C THR A 115 10.69 0.57 3.06
N GLN A 116 11.47 0.24 2.03
CA GLN A 116 11.53 1.04 0.82
C GLN A 116 10.99 0.27 -0.37
N ASN A 117 9.98 0.82 -1.05
CA ASN A 117 9.37 0.24 -2.25
C ASN A 117 8.97 -1.24 -2.11
N LEU A 118 8.71 -1.70 -0.89
CA LEU A 118 8.25 -3.06 -0.67
C LEU A 118 6.79 -3.16 -1.07
N ALA A 119 6.47 -4.23 -1.80
CA ALA A 119 5.08 -4.56 -2.07
C ALA A 119 4.34 -4.74 -0.73
N PHE A 120 3.07 -4.34 -0.71
CA PHE A 120 2.24 -4.53 0.46
C PHE A 120 2.21 -6.00 0.89
N PRO A 121 2.28 -6.29 2.19
CA PRO A 121 2.32 -7.65 2.67
C PRO A 121 1.06 -8.39 2.23
N HIS A 122 1.24 -9.51 1.52
CA HIS A 122 0.11 -10.29 1.07
C HIS A 122 -0.52 -10.97 2.28
N LEU A 123 -1.69 -10.53 2.74
CA LEU A 123 -2.34 -11.03 3.96
C LEU A 123 -2.71 -12.54 3.95
N LEU A 124 -2.42 -13.29 2.88
CA LEU A 124 -2.64 -14.72 2.84
C LEU A 124 -1.76 -15.52 3.79
N HIS A 125 -0.61 -14.97 4.22
CA HIS A 125 0.24 -15.60 5.24
C HIS A 125 -0.34 -15.51 6.66
N VAL A 126 -1.35 -14.66 6.86
CA VAL A 126 -2.06 -14.50 8.14
C VAL A 126 -3.33 -15.34 8.13
N ASP A 127 -3.66 -15.94 9.27
CA ASP A 127 -4.92 -16.66 9.47
C ASP A 127 -6.12 -15.78 9.11
N ARG A 128 -7.15 -16.37 8.50
CA ARG A 128 -8.32 -15.64 7.98
C ARG A 128 -8.99 -14.78 9.06
N HIS A 129 -9.05 -15.24 10.31
CA HIS A 129 -9.65 -14.50 11.41
C HIS A 129 -8.75 -13.34 11.88
N SER A 130 -7.44 -13.49 11.74
CA SER A 130 -6.43 -12.49 12.14
C SER A 130 -6.17 -11.42 11.09
N ARG A 131 -6.51 -11.64 9.81
CA ARG A 131 -6.21 -10.72 8.70
C ARG A 131 -6.70 -9.30 8.93
N ASN A 132 -7.93 -9.15 9.43
CA ASN A 132 -8.49 -7.83 9.70
C ASN A 132 -7.76 -7.13 10.86
N LYS A 133 -7.34 -7.87 11.89
CA LYS A 133 -6.54 -7.33 12.99
C LYS A 133 -5.20 -6.82 12.48
N TYR A 134 -4.50 -7.64 11.68
CA TYR A 134 -3.24 -7.26 11.07
C TYR A 134 -3.39 -6.05 10.14
N ALA A 135 -4.37 -6.07 9.24
CA ALA A 135 -4.63 -4.97 8.31
C ALA A 135 -4.90 -3.65 9.06
N LYS A 136 -5.71 -3.69 10.12
CA LYS A 136 -5.97 -2.51 10.96
C LYS A 136 -4.71 -1.97 11.62
N SER A 137 -3.85 -2.84 12.16
CA SER A 137 -2.58 -2.39 12.73
C SER A 137 -1.56 -1.91 11.69
N PHE A 138 -1.58 -2.48 10.49
CA PHE A 138 -0.63 -2.10 9.45
C PHE A 138 -1.04 -0.77 8.77
N TYR A 139 -2.32 -0.64 8.41
CA TYR A 139 -2.82 0.51 7.65
C TYR A 139 -3.47 1.61 8.50
N GLY A 140 -3.96 1.29 9.70
CA GLY A 140 -4.76 2.21 10.51
C GLY A 140 -4.13 2.60 11.85
N ASP A 141 -2.93 2.09 12.17
CA ASP A 141 -2.20 2.47 13.36
C ASP A 141 -1.53 3.84 13.15
N GLN A 142 -1.55 4.66 14.21
CA GLN A 142 -0.94 6.01 14.21
C GLN A 142 0.57 5.94 14.03
N LYS A 143 1.18 4.79 14.36
CA LYS A 143 2.62 4.54 14.30
C LYS A 143 3.08 3.90 12.99
N SER A 144 2.18 3.70 12.04
CA SER A 144 2.50 3.25 10.69
C SER A 144 2.42 4.45 9.76
N ILE A 145 3.56 4.90 9.27
CA ILE A 145 3.67 6.11 8.44
C ILE A 145 3.97 5.70 6.99
N PHE A 146 3.14 6.15 6.07
CA PHE A 146 3.34 5.94 4.64
C PHE A 146 3.86 7.24 4.04
N ILE A 147 5.08 7.25 3.49
CA ILE A 147 5.66 8.40 2.82
C ILE A 147 5.75 8.08 1.34
N VAL A 148 5.10 8.89 0.51
CA VAL A 148 5.05 8.69 -0.93
C VAL A 148 5.69 9.89 -1.62
N CYS A 149 6.73 9.65 -2.41
CA CYS A 149 7.42 10.67 -3.19
C CYS A 149 6.84 10.69 -4.62
N SER A 150 6.13 11.77 -4.96
CA SER A 150 5.37 12.00 -6.21
C SER A 150 3.89 11.59 -6.18
N THR A 151 3.05 12.42 -6.80
CA THR A 151 1.63 12.15 -7.05
C THR A 151 1.41 10.92 -7.94
N ILE A 152 2.33 10.63 -8.86
CA ILE A 152 2.28 9.43 -9.72
C ILE A 152 2.46 8.16 -8.87
N MET A 153 3.38 8.21 -7.89
CA MET A 153 3.56 7.10 -6.96
C MET A 153 2.35 6.95 -6.04
N LEU A 154 1.74 8.06 -5.61
CA LEU A 154 0.53 8.02 -4.80
C LEU A 154 -0.61 7.31 -5.54
N GLU A 155 -0.80 7.60 -6.83
CA GLU A 155 -1.79 6.90 -7.67
C GLU A 155 -1.53 5.40 -7.71
N SER A 156 -0.28 5.03 -7.96
CA SER A 156 0.14 3.63 -8.03
C SER A 156 -0.06 2.90 -6.70
N VAL A 157 0.37 3.53 -5.59
CA VAL A 157 0.27 2.97 -4.25
C VAL A 157 -1.19 2.77 -3.85
N ILE A 158 -2.03 3.82 -3.93
CA ILE A 158 -3.44 3.72 -3.54
C ILE A 158 -4.22 2.82 -4.51
N GLY A 159 -3.94 2.89 -5.81
CA GLY A 159 -4.60 2.10 -6.84
C GLY A 159 -4.28 0.59 -6.76
N THR A 160 -3.15 0.22 -6.18
CA THR A 160 -2.76 -1.20 -5.98
C THR A 160 -3.24 -1.78 -4.65
N MET A 161 -3.70 -0.94 -3.71
CA MET A 161 -4.24 -1.40 -2.43
C MET A 161 -5.64 -2.02 -2.58
N ASP A 162 -5.93 -3.02 -1.76
CA ASP A 162 -7.30 -3.53 -1.63
C ASP A 162 -8.21 -2.43 -1.08
N LYS A 163 -9.44 -2.34 -1.61
CA LYS A 163 -10.42 -1.32 -1.20
C LYS A 163 -10.65 -1.30 0.31
N GLN A 164 -10.65 -2.47 0.95
CA GLN A 164 -10.82 -2.55 2.41
C GLN A 164 -9.66 -1.92 3.16
N HIS A 165 -8.43 -2.02 2.64
CA HIS A 165 -7.24 -1.41 3.25
C HIS A 165 -7.22 0.10 3.06
N VAL A 166 -7.66 0.57 1.88
CA VAL A 166 -7.86 2.01 1.64
C VAL A 166 -8.91 2.58 2.60
N GLU A 167 -10.01 1.86 2.84
CA GLU A 167 -11.01 2.28 3.84
C GLU A 167 -10.45 2.27 5.26
N ILE A 168 -9.53 1.36 5.60
CA ILE A 168 -8.82 1.40 6.89
C ILE A 168 -7.90 2.62 6.99
N LEU A 169 -7.20 2.99 5.92
CA LEU A 169 -6.39 4.23 5.89
C LEU A 169 -7.26 5.47 6.11
N LYS A 170 -8.44 5.53 5.46
CA LYS A 170 -9.37 6.67 5.57
C LYS A 170 -10.00 6.80 6.95
N ASN A 171 -10.55 5.69 7.46
CA ASN A 171 -11.33 5.68 8.71
C ASN A 171 -10.44 5.46 9.94
N GLY A 172 -9.25 4.90 9.73
CA GLY A 172 -8.22 4.77 10.74
C GLY A 172 -7.41 6.05 10.85
N ASN A 173 -6.49 6.08 11.81
CA ASN A 173 -5.59 7.21 11.97
C ASN A 173 -4.30 7.01 11.16
N GLY A 174 -4.39 6.30 10.03
CA GLY A 174 -3.25 6.04 9.16
C GLY A 174 -2.84 7.34 8.47
N LYS A 175 -1.53 7.63 8.43
CA LYS A 175 -1.02 8.88 7.86
C LYS A 175 -0.28 8.61 6.57
N VAL A 176 -0.76 9.20 5.48
CA VAL A 176 -0.08 9.20 4.18
C VAL A 176 0.53 10.57 3.96
N PHE A 177 1.85 10.66 4.04
CA PHE A 177 2.59 11.87 3.70
C PHE A 177 2.97 11.84 2.24
N LEU A 178 2.69 12.92 1.53
CA LEU A 178 3.14 13.09 0.16
C LEU A 178 4.28 14.11 0.14
N ARG A 179 5.40 13.69 -0.45
CA ARG A 179 6.58 14.52 -0.69
C ARG A 179 6.79 14.68 -2.19
N ASP A 180 7.57 15.68 -2.56
CA ASP A 180 8.01 15.82 -3.93
C ASP A 180 8.97 14.67 -4.33
N VAL A 181 9.47 14.72 -5.56
CA VAL A 181 10.37 13.69 -6.10
C VAL A 181 11.73 13.68 -5.37
N MET A 182 12.14 14.81 -4.80
CA MET A 182 13.38 14.98 -4.03
C MET A 182 13.19 14.64 -2.55
N GLY A 183 11.94 14.51 -2.08
CA GLY A 183 11.60 14.26 -0.69
C GLY A 183 11.31 15.53 0.12
N ASP A 184 11.27 16.69 -0.54
CA ASP A 184 11.02 17.98 0.08
C ASP A 184 9.51 18.25 0.21
N GLU A 185 9.16 19.21 1.08
CA GLU A 185 7.79 19.73 1.16
C GLU A 185 7.43 20.50 -0.10
N PHE A 186 6.16 20.46 -0.49
CA PHE A 186 5.66 21.28 -1.59
C PHE A 186 5.59 22.75 -1.18
N ASP A 187 5.96 23.64 -2.11
CA ASP A 187 5.64 25.06 -1.97
C ASP A 187 4.12 25.29 -1.95
N GLU A 188 3.68 26.47 -1.50
CA GLU A 188 2.26 26.76 -1.29
C GLU A 188 1.41 26.63 -2.57
N ASP A 189 1.96 26.98 -3.72
CA ASP A 189 1.23 26.93 -4.99
C ASP A 189 1.09 25.49 -5.47
N THR A 190 2.19 24.73 -5.47
CA THR A 190 2.18 23.30 -5.78
C THR A 190 1.29 22.52 -4.81
N ARG A 191 1.29 22.89 -3.53
CA ARG A 191 0.44 22.27 -2.50
C ARG A 191 -1.05 22.40 -2.84
N LYS A 192 -1.51 23.59 -3.24
CA LYS A 192 -2.91 23.83 -3.63
C LYS A 192 -3.31 22.98 -4.85
N ASP A 193 -2.41 22.88 -5.83
CA ASP A 193 -2.64 22.07 -7.03
C ASP A 193 -2.73 20.58 -6.68
N VAL A 194 -1.85 20.11 -5.80
CA VAL A 194 -1.84 18.73 -5.30
C VAL A 194 -3.11 18.44 -4.49
N GLU A 195 -3.52 19.31 -3.57
CA GLU A 195 -4.76 19.17 -2.79
C GLU A 195 -6.00 19.08 -3.71
N ALA A 196 -6.07 19.93 -4.73
CA ALA A 196 -7.15 19.90 -5.71
C ALA A 196 -7.17 18.58 -6.51
N MET A 197 -5.99 18.03 -6.83
CA MET A 197 -5.85 16.75 -7.52
C MET A 197 -6.23 15.56 -6.61
N THR A 198 -5.76 15.56 -5.37
CA THR A 198 -5.94 14.41 -4.46
C THR A 198 -7.38 14.25 -4.00
N HIS A 199 -8.07 15.36 -3.70
CA HIS A 199 -9.49 15.36 -3.31
C HIS A 199 -10.40 14.74 -4.38
N GLY A 200 -10.06 14.88 -5.66
CA GLY A 200 -10.87 14.36 -6.76
C GLY A 200 -10.59 12.90 -7.12
N VAL A 201 -9.37 12.42 -6.92
CA VAL A 201 -8.90 11.13 -7.48
C VAL A 201 -8.76 10.04 -6.42
N TYR A 202 -8.28 10.37 -5.22
CA TYR A 202 -7.95 9.37 -4.18
C TYR A 202 -9.00 9.29 -3.07
N GLY A 203 -10.09 10.05 -3.19
CA GLY A 203 -11.17 10.11 -2.22
C GLY A 203 -10.73 10.75 -0.89
N GLU A 204 -11.34 10.29 0.20
CA GLU A 204 -11.14 10.81 1.56
C GLU A 204 -9.84 10.35 2.25
N VAL A 205 -8.86 9.78 1.53
CA VAL A 205 -7.57 9.46 2.17
C VAL A 205 -6.91 10.77 2.54
N GLU A 206 -6.67 10.99 3.84
CA GLU A 206 -6.00 12.19 4.33
C GLU A 206 -4.53 12.15 3.88
N VAL A 207 -4.21 12.95 2.86
CA VAL A 207 -2.84 13.13 2.39
C VAL A 207 -2.26 14.36 3.08
N VAL A 208 -1.24 14.13 3.89
CA VAL A 208 -0.54 15.17 4.66
C VAL A 208 0.64 15.68 3.85
N LEU A 209 0.72 17.00 3.64
CA LEU A 209 1.73 17.63 2.78
C LEU A 209 2.85 18.31 3.58
N VAL A 210 2.63 18.54 4.87
CA VAL A 210 3.52 19.28 5.76
C VAL A 210 3.67 18.57 7.10
N GLY A 211 4.80 18.81 7.76
CA GLY A 211 4.98 18.42 9.15
C GLY A 211 5.40 16.96 9.37
N LEU A 212 6.00 16.33 8.35
CA LEU A 212 6.49 14.95 8.45
C LEU A 212 7.57 14.85 9.51
N GLU A 213 8.52 15.80 9.54
CA GLU A 213 9.66 15.78 10.45
C GLU A 213 9.21 15.87 11.90
N GLU A 214 8.24 16.73 12.23
CA GLU A 214 7.68 16.83 13.58
C GLU A 214 6.91 15.59 14.00
N VAL A 215 6.26 14.90 13.05
CA VAL A 215 5.58 13.64 13.33
C VAL A 215 6.60 12.52 13.52
N LEU A 216 7.64 12.46 12.68
CA LEU A 216 8.71 11.49 12.84
C LEU A 216 9.43 11.66 14.18
N GLU A 217 9.76 12.90 14.54
CA GLU A 217 10.41 13.20 15.82
C GLU A 217 9.52 12.83 17.01
N ARG A 218 8.22 13.14 16.95
CA ARG A 218 7.29 12.84 18.03
C ARG A 218 7.04 11.34 18.21
N GLU A 219 6.86 10.62 17.10
CA GLU A 219 6.50 9.20 17.15
C GLU A 219 7.73 8.30 17.29
N PHE A 220 8.90 8.76 16.85
CA PHE A 220 10.11 7.93 16.75
C PHE A 220 11.41 8.55 17.29
N GLY A 221 11.43 9.81 17.72
CA GLY A 221 12.64 10.54 18.13
C GLY A 221 13.19 10.20 19.52
N GLU A 222 12.39 9.65 20.44
CA GLU A 222 12.78 9.54 21.87
C GLU A 222 13.46 8.20 22.28
N GLN A 223 14.02 7.40 21.35
CA GLN A 223 14.64 6.11 21.71
C GLN A 223 16.18 6.11 21.82
N GLN A 224 16.78 7.21 22.28
CA GLN A 224 18.23 7.27 22.61
C GLN A 224 18.52 6.84 24.06
#